data_AF-A0A7W7K946-F1
#
_entry.id   AF-A0A7W7K946-F1
#
_cell.length_a   1.000
_cell.length_b   1.000
_cell.length_c   1.000
_cell.angle_alpha   90.00
_cell.angle_beta   90.00
_cell.angle_gamma   90.00
#
_symmetry.space_group_name_H-M   'P 1'
#
loop_
_entity.id
_entity.type
_entity.pdbx_description
1 polymer ?
#
loop_
_entity_poly.entity_id
_entity_poly.type
_entity_poly.pdbx_seq_one_letter_code
_entity_poly.pdbx_strand_id
1 'polypeptide(L)'
;MAIVIVFLLGIANFAAHRAVLESGHPLVDLVPRPFQLLGGRMSLIVEFALLLGALWMVSVGSTGWATAYLGYSAMNGLAAWLILSGKA
;
A
#
# COMPACT_ATOMS: atom_id res chain seq x y z
N MET A 1 6.85 6.75 -19.03
CA MET A 1 6.33 7.58 -17.92
C MET A 1 5.50 6.79 -16.91
N ALA A 2 4.58 5.91 -17.32
CA ALA A 2 3.75 5.13 -16.40
C ALA A 2 4.52 4.32 -15.35
N ILE A 3 5.64 3.67 -15.71
CA ILE A 3 6.52 2.97 -14.75
C ILE A 3 6.99 3.89 -13.62
N VAL A 4 7.44 5.11 -13.94
CA VAL A 4 7.95 6.06 -12.94
C VAL A 4 6.82 6.49 -12.01
N ILE A 5 5.63 6.74 -12.55
CA ILE A 5 4.45 7.11 -11.76
C ILE A 5 4.08 5.97 -10.80
N VAL A 6 3.99 4.73 -11.29
CA VAL A 6 3.68 3.55 -10.49
C VAL A 6 4.73 3.33 -9.39
N PHE A 7 6.01 3.53 -9.70
CA PHE A 7 7.07 3.44 -8.71
C PHE A 7 6.95 4.48 -7.60
N LEU A 8 6.68 5.75 -7.95
CA LEU A 8 6.48 6.82 -6.97
C LEU A 8 5.24 6.59 -6.11
N LEU A 9 4.14 6.11 -6.71
CA LEU A 9 2.96 5.68 -5.97
C LEU A 9 3.28 4.56 -4.98
N GLY A 10 4.11 3.61 -5.39
CA GLY A 10 4.62 2.56 -4.51
C GLY A 10 5.33 3.14 -3.30
N ILE A 11 6.29 4.05 -3.48
CA ILE A 11 6.99 4.72 -2.37
C ILE A 11 5.99 5.37 -1.41
N ALA A 12 5.01 6.11 -1.94
CA ALA A 12 3.97 6.74 -1.14
C ALA A 12 3.14 5.72 -0.35
N ASN A 13 2.79 4.59 -0.97
CA ASN A 13 2.02 3.53 -0.33
C ASN A 13 2.81 2.85 0.80
N PHE A 14 4.08 2.53 0.56
CA PHE A 14 4.97 2.01 1.60
C PHE A 14 5.11 2.97 2.79
N ALA A 15 5.25 4.27 2.51
CA ALA A 15 5.30 5.29 3.55
C ALA A 15 3.99 5.35 4.35
N ALA A 16 2.84 5.31 3.67
CA ALA A 16 1.52 5.32 4.31
C ALA A 16 1.28 4.07 5.18
N HIS A 17 1.58 2.89 4.66
CA HIS A 17 1.49 1.63 5.41
C HIS A 17 2.39 1.65 6.64
N ARG A 18 3.63 2.09 6.49
CA ARG A 18 4.57 2.22 7.60
C ARG A 18 4.07 3.22 8.66
N ALA A 19 3.57 4.37 8.23
CA ALA A 19 3.02 5.37 9.15
C ALA A 19 1.83 4.82 9.95
N VAL A 20 0.92 4.06 9.32
CA VAL A 20 -0.19 3.39 10.01
C VAL A 20 0.32 2.36 11.00
N LEU A 21 1.27 1.52 10.62
CA LEU A 21 1.84 0.51 11.53
C LEU A 21 2.54 1.13 12.74
N GLU A 22 3.26 2.23 12.54
CA GLU A 22 3.97 2.95 13.60
C GLU A 22 3.05 3.87 14.42
N SER A 23 1.82 4.12 13.98
CA SER A 23 0.87 5.01 14.67
C SER A 23 0.33 4.48 15.99
N GLY A 24 0.43 3.17 16.24
CA GLY A 24 -0.14 2.53 17.43
C GLY A 24 -1.68 2.59 17.49
N HIS A 25 -2.36 2.82 16.37
CA HIS A 25 -3.82 2.91 16.33
C HIS A 25 -4.46 1.56 16.70
N PRO A 26 -5.52 1.51 17.54
CA PRO A 26 -6.14 0.24 17.98
C PRO A 26 -6.62 -0.68 16.84
N LEU A 27 -6.94 -0.10 15.68
CA LEU A 27 -7.29 -0.83 14.46
C LEU A 27 -6.15 -1.74 13.96
N VAL A 28 -4.90 -1.42 14.26
CA VAL A 28 -3.74 -2.26 13.94
C VAL A 28 -3.71 -3.52 14.81
N ASP A 29 -4.21 -3.45 16.04
CA ASP A 29 -4.29 -4.58 16.96
C ASP A 29 -5.46 -5.53 16.65
N LEU A 30 -6.45 -5.05 15.88
CA LEU A 30 -7.58 -5.84 15.39
C LEU A 30 -7.24 -6.72 14.18
N VAL A 31 -6.03 -6.59 13.60
CA VAL A 31 -5.63 -7.37 12.42
C VAL A 31 -5.48 -8.86 12.80
N PRO A 32 -5.98 -9.81 11.99
CA PRO A 32 -5.95 -11.24 12.33
C PRO A 32 -4.53 -11.75 12.66
N ARG A 33 -4.43 -12.64 13.66
CA ARG A 33 -3.17 -13.18 14.22
C ARG A 33 -2.06 -13.54 13.22
N PRO A 34 -2.30 -14.22 12.06
CA PRO A 34 -1.22 -14.50 11.11
C PRO A 34 -0.52 -13.24 10.58
N PHE A 35 -1.22 -12.11 10.49
CA PHE A 35 -0.67 -10.82 10.09
C PHE A 35 0.03 -10.08 11.26
N GLN A 36 -0.31 -10.41 12.50
CA GLN A 36 0.38 -9.91 13.70
C GLN A 36 1.75 -10.57 13.90
N LEU A 37 1.93 -11.84 13.47
CA LEU A 37 3.19 -12.59 13.63
C LEU A 37 4.41 -11.93 12.97
N LEU A 38 4.19 -11.08 11.98
CA LEU A 38 5.23 -10.29 11.31
C LEU A 38 5.26 -8.82 11.79
N GLY A 39 4.63 -8.51 12.93
CA GLY A 39 4.53 -7.15 13.46
C GLY A 39 3.76 -6.21 12.53
N GLY A 40 2.71 -6.70 11.87
CA GLY A 40 1.93 -5.95 10.88
C GLY A 40 2.64 -5.70 9.54
N ARG A 41 3.91 -6.13 9.39
CA ARG A 41 4.73 -5.96 8.17
C ARG A 41 4.26 -6.80 6.98
N MET A 42 3.32 -7.72 7.18
CA MET A 42 2.68 -8.43 6.07
C MET A 42 2.06 -7.48 5.04
N SER A 43 1.52 -6.35 5.49
CA SER A 43 1.00 -5.31 4.60
C SER A 43 2.07 -4.82 3.61
N LEU A 44 3.31 -4.62 4.06
CA LEU A 44 4.44 -4.21 3.22
C LEU A 44 4.86 -5.30 2.22
N ILE A 45 4.75 -6.58 2.60
CA ILE A 45 5.05 -7.70 1.68
C ILE A 45 4.00 -7.77 0.57
N VAL A 46 2.72 -7.65 0.93
CA VAL A 46 1.62 -7.60 -0.05
C VAL A 46 1.77 -6.39 -0.95
N GLU A 47 2.09 -5.22 -0.38
CA GLU A 47 2.34 -4.00 -1.13
C GLU A 47 3.48 -4.18 -2.14
N PHE A 48 4.58 -4.82 -1.71
CA PHE A 48 5.70 -5.11 -2.59
C PHE A 48 5.30 -6.03 -3.76
N ALA A 49 4.55 -7.09 -3.49
CA ALA A 49 4.08 -8.01 -4.51
C ALA A 49 3.17 -7.31 -5.53
N LEU A 50 2.27 -6.44 -5.07
CA LEU A 50 1.38 -5.65 -5.92
C LEU A 50 2.16 -4.64 -6.77
N LEU A 51 3.09 -3.90 -6.17
CA LEU A 51 3.95 -2.95 -6.89
C LEU A 51 4.79 -3.66 -7.95
N LEU A 52 5.43 -4.78 -7.59
CA LEU A 52 6.27 -5.55 -8.49
C LEU A 52 5.45 -6.08 -9.67
N GLY A 53 4.25 -6.63 -9.40
CA GLY A 53 3.32 -7.07 -10.44
C GLY A 53 2.90 -5.94 -11.36
N ALA A 54 2.52 -4.78 -10.82
CA ALA A 54 2.13 -3.63 -11.62
C ALA A 54 3.30 -3.13 -12.49
N LEU A 55 4.51 -3.00 -11.94
CA LEU A 55 5.69 -2.59 -12.68
C LEU A 55 6.02 -3.58 -13.80
N TRP A 56 5.96 -4.88 -13.51
CA TRP A 56 6.18 -5.92 -14.52
C TRP A 56 5.15 -5.81 -15.65
N MET A 57 3.86 -5.72 -15.32
CA MET A 57 2.81 -5.63 -16.33
C MET A 57 2.92 -4.36 -17.18
N VAL A 58 3.26 -3.23 -16.58
CA VAL A 58 3.51 -1.99 -17.33
C VAL A 58 4.77 -2.11 -18.20
N SER A 59 5.81 -2.83 -17.75
CA SER A 59 7.04 -3.03 -18.54
C SER A 59 6.82 -3.84 -19.82
N VAL A 60 5.82 -4.74 -19.83
CA VAL A 60 5.42 -5.49 -21.02
C VAL A 60 4.33 -4.78 -21.85
N GLY A 61 4.06 -3.49 -21.55
CA GLY A 61 3.13 -2.65 -22.32
C GLY A 61 1.67 -2.65 -21.83
N SER A 62 1.35 -3.38 -20.76
CA SER A 62 -0.01 -3.42 -20.20
C SER A 62 -0.28 -2.22 -19.29
N THR A 63 -0.59 -1.08 -19.88
CA THR A 63 -0.76 0.20 -19.18
C THR A 63 -1.97 0.26 -18.24
N GLY A 64 -2.97 -0.61 -18.43
CA GLY A 64 -4.15 -0.68 -17.53
C GLY A 64 -3.80 -0.97 -16.07
N TRP A 65 -2.67 -1.64 -15.83
CA TRP A 65 -2.16 -1.88 -14.48
C TRP A 65 -1.66 -0.62 -13.78
N ALA A 66 -1.19 0.39 -14.53
CA ALA A 66 -0.83 1.67 -13.94
C ALA A 66 -2.06 2.40 -13.39
N THR A 67 -3.18 2.38 -14.12
CA THR A 67 -4.45 2.99 -13.67
C THR A 67 -5.06 2.21 -12.51
N ALA A 68 -5.02 0.89 -12.54
CA ALA A 68 -5.46 0.05 -11.43
C ALA A 68 -4.65 0.33 -10.15
N TYR A 69 -3.32 0.40 -10.28
CA TYR A 69 -2.44 0.69 -9.16
C TYR A 69 -2.64 2.13 -8.63
N LEU A 70 -2.90 3.11 -9.51
CA LEU A 70 -3.25 4.47 -9.10
C LEU A 70 -4.53 4.51 -8.25
N GLY A 71 -5.59 3.82 -8.68
CA GLY A 71 -6.83 3.72 -7.90
C GLY A 71 -6.61 3.05 -6.55
N TYR A 72 -5.85 1.96 -6.55
CA TYR A 72 -5.45 1.25 -5.34
C TYR A 72 -4.66 2.14 -4.36
N SER A 73 -3.63 2.86 -4.83
CA SER A 73 -2.85 3.78 -3.99
C SER A 73 -3.69 4.94 -3.45
N ALA A 74 -4.64 5.46 -4.23
CA ALA A 74 -5.56 6.50 -3.75
C ALA A 74 -6.45 6.00 -2.59
N MET A 75 -6.96 4.77 -2.69
CA MET A 75 -7.74 4.14 -1.62
C MET A 75 -6.89 3.90 -0.37
N ASN A 76 -5.68 3.36 -0.52
CA ASN A 76 -4.77 3.14 0.60
C ASN A 76 -4.37 4.46 1.27
N GLY A 77 -4.11 5.51 0.49
CA GLY A 77 -3.82 6.85 1.01
C GLY A 77 -5.00 7.43 1.80
N LEU A 78 -6.23 7.28 1.30
CA LEU A 78 -7.44 7.69 2.02
C LEU A 78 -7.61 6.91 3.32
N ALA A 79 -7.44 5.59 3.28
CA ALA A 79 -7.53 4.74 4.47
C ALA A 79 -6.48 5.11 5.52
N ALA A 80 -5.23 5.28 5.10
CA ALA A 80 -4.15 5.74 5.98
C ALA A 80 -4.46 7.10 6.59
N TRP A 81 -4.98 8.06 5.81
CA TRP A 81 -5.38 9.36 6.33
C TRP A 81 -6.51 9.27 7.36
N LEU A 82 -7.55 8.47 7.11
CA LEU A 82 -8.65 8.27 8.06
C LEU A 82 -8.13 7.70 9.39
N ILE A 83 -7.27 6.68 9.33
CA ILE A 83 -6.68 6.04 10.51
C ILE A 83 -5.79 7.03 11.27
N LEU A 84 -4.85 7.68 10.57
CA LEU A 84 -3.88 8.60 11.18
C LEU A 84 -4.52 9.87 11.73
N SER A 85 -5.66 10.29 11.18
CA SER A 85 -6.42 11.44 11.68
C SER A 85 -7.45 11.06 12.77
N GLY A 86 -7.54 9.78 13.15
CA GLY A 86 -8.50 9.30 14.15
C GLY A 86 -9.96 9.39 13.72
N LYS A 87 -10.22 9.41 12.40
CA LYS A 87 -11.56 9.45 11.80
C LYS A 87 -12.06 8.07 11.37
N ALA A 88 -11.25 7.03 11.60
CA ALA A 88 -11.54 5.63 11.30
C ALA A 88 -12.16 4.91 12.49
#